data_AF-A0A1T2A354-F1
#
_entry.id   AF-A0A1T2A354-F1
#
_cell.length_a   1.000
_cell.length_b   1.000
_cell.length_c   1.000
_cell.angle_alpha   90.00
_cell.angle_beta   90.00
_cell.angle_gamma   90.00
#
_symmetry.space_group_name_H-M   'P 1'
#
loop_
_entity.id
_entity.type
_entity.pdbx_description
1 polymer ?
#
loop_
_entity_poly.entity_id
_entity_poly.type
_entity_poly.pdbx_seq_one_letter_code
_entity_poly.pdbx_strand_id
1 'polypeptide(L)'
;MLRTGVIAKKLGMTRLFLEDGKQVPVTVLQLDKLQVVAQRTSETDGYTAVQLGAGEAKAKRTTAALRGHFAKANVAPKRKVAEFRVAEENLIEVGEEITANHYFEGQFVDIAGTSIGKGFAGAMKRHNFGGLRATHGVSISHRSHGSTGQCQDPGKVFKGKKMAGHLGAVRVTTQNLQVVKTDADRGLIMVKGSVPGAKGGWVTVKDAVKKPLSENIIYPAALKSAAEAAAKAAEEAAAAAAAEAEAEAKRLAEEQAAQEAAALKEAEESIEAEKGEDGGDAPEGDK
;
A
#
# COMPACT_ATOMS: atom_id res chain seq x y z
N MET A 1 -11.02 1.05 17.60
CA MET A 1 -10.51 -0.11 16.84
C MET A 1 -9.08 0.14 16.42
N LEU A 2 -8.17 -0.76 16.76
CA LEU A 2 -6.75 -0.68 16.41
C LEU A 2 -6.44 -1.86 15.49
N ARG A 3 -6.18 -1.59 14.21
CA ARG A 3 -5.78 -2.61 13.23
C ARG A 3 -4.26 -2.66 13.07
N THR A 4 -3.78 -3.71 12.43
CA THR A 4 -2.34 -3.91 12.23
C THR A 4 -1.73 -2.81 11.35
N GLY A 5 -0.44 -2.57 11.51
CA GLY A 5 0.32 -1.76 10.54
C GLY A 5 1.06 -2.67 9.56
N VAL A 6 1.92 -2.07 8.74
CA VAL A 6 2.75 -2.83 7.78
C VAL A 6 4.23 -2.50 7.93
N ILE A 7 5.08 -3.43 7.51
CA ILE A 7 6.53 -3.19 7.37
C ILE A 7 6.81 -2.99 5.89
N ALA A 8 7.39 -1.85 5.54
CA ALA A 8 7.72 -1.50 4.17
C ALA A 8 9.19 -1.14 4.02
N LYS A 9 9.72 -1.32 2.81
CA LYS A 9 11.07 -0.92 2.42
C LYS A 9 10.99 0.39 1.63
N LYS A 10 11.76 1.38 2.04
CA LYS A 10 11.84 2.67 1.34
C LYS A 10 12.63 2.50 0.05
N LEU A 11 11.97 2.53 -1.11
CA LEU A 11 12.63 2.41 -2.41
C LEU A 11 13.28 3.71 -2.90
N GLY A 12 12.67 4.85 -2.58
CA GLY A 12 13.16 6.14 -3.07
C GLY A 12 12.07 7.19 -3.10
N MET A 13 12.37 8.30 -3.76
CA MET A 13 11.42 9.39 -3.97
C MET A 13 11.22 9.59 -5.47
N THR A 14 9.99 9.94 -5.84
CA THR A 14 9.62 10.35 -7.19
C THR A 14 8.61 11.50 -7.10
N ARG A 15 8.14 11.99 -8.24
CA ARG A 15 7.07 12.97 -8.34
C ARG A 15 5.90 12.36 -9.11
N LEU A 16 4.69 12.66 -8.65
CA LEU A 16 3.46 12.38 -9.39
C LEU A 16 2.85 13.70 -9.85
N PHE A 17 2.28 13.70 -11.04
CA PHE A 17 1.43 14.78 -11.54
C PHE A 17 -0.02 14.34 -11.33
N LEU A 18 -0.77 15.12 -10.55
CA LEU A 18 -2.19 14.90 -10.37
C LEU A 18 -2.96 15.45 -11.58
N GLU A 19 -4.22 15.06 -11.71
CA GLU A 19 -5.13 15.53 -12.76
C GLU A 19 -5.28 17.06 -12.77
N ASP A 20 -5.23 17.69 -11.59
CA ASP A 20 -5.18 19.16 -11.39
C ASP A 20 -3.92 19.84 -11.98
N GLY A 21 -2.96 19.09 -12.53
CA GLY A 21 -1.65 19.59 -12.96
C GLY A 21 -0.65 19.86 -11.81
N LYS A 22 -1.03 19.61 -10.55
CA LYS A 22 -0.16 19.79 -9.38
C LYS A 22 0.93 18.72 -9.34
N GLN A 23 2.17 19.13 -9.12
CA GLN A 23 3.29 18.23 -8.86
C GLN A 23 3.37 17.89 -7.37
N VAL A 24 3.27 16.60 -7.02
CA VAL A 24 3.37 16.11 -5.65
C VAL A 24 4.62 15.25 -5.47
N PRO A 25 5.56 15.61 -4.56
CA PRO A 25 6.69 14.75 -4.23
C PRO A 25 6.21 13.58 -3.37
N VAL A 26 6.52 12.37 -3.79
CA VAL A 26 6.12 11.14 -3.10
C VAL A 26 7.34 10.26 -2.79
N THR A 27 7.29 9.60 -1.64
CA THR A 27 8.18 8.49 -1.30
C THR A 27 7.51 7.18 -1.65
N VAL A 28 8.22 6.32 -2.38
CA VAL A 28 7.76 4.97 -2.74
C VAL A 28 8.21 3.99 -1.67
N LEU A 29 7.23 3.28 -1.10
CA LEU A 29 7.42 2.21 -0.12
C LEU A 29 6.98 0.89 -0.74
N GLN A 30 7.78 -0.15 -0.58
CA GLN A 30 7.47 -1.48 -1.08
C GLN A 30 7.17 -2.43 0.07
N LEU A 31 6.08 -3.17 -0.03
CA LEU A 31 5.84 -4.36 0.77
C LEU A 31 6.56 -5.54 0.11
N ASP A 32 7.48 -6.14 0.86
CA ASP A 32 8.31 -7.25 0.38
C ASP A 32 7.92 -8.51 1.16
N LYS A 33 7.00 -9.31 0.59
CA LYS A 33 6.48 -10.57 1.17
C LYS A 33 6.10 -10.43 2.66
N LEU A 34 5.25 -9.46 2.97
CA LEU A 34 4.85 -9.13 4.33
C LEU A 34 3.88 -10.18 4.88
N GLN A 35 4.34 -10.98 5.83
CA GLN A 35 3.59 -12.13 6.32
C GLN A 35 3.47 -12.13 7.84
N VAL A 36 2.37 -12.64 8.36
CA VAL A 36 2.17 -12.86 9.80
C VAL A 36 3.04 -14.03 10.26
N VAL A 37 3.88 -13.78 11.26
CA VAL A 37 4.81 -14.77 11.83
C VAL A 37 4.27 -15.36 13.13
N ALA A 38 3.66 -14.53 13.96
CA ALA A 38 3.11 -14.96 15.25
C ALA A 38 2.01 -14.01 15.71
N GLN A 39 1.14 -14.52 16.57
CA GLN A 39 0.17 -13.74 17.31
C GLN A 39 0.58 -13.71 18.79
N ARG A 40 0.29 -12.60 19.45
CA ARG A 40 0.39 -12.40 20.90
C ARG A 40 -1.02 -12.23 21.42
N THR A 41 -1.39 -12.98 22.44
CA THR A 41 -2.71 -12.92 23.07
C THR A 41 -2.58 -12.43 24.51
N SER A 42 -3.66 -11.83 25.02
CA SER A 42 -3.74 -11.31 26.39
C SER A 42 -3.44 -12.39 27.43
N GLU A 43 -3.83 -13.64 27.20
CA GLU A 43 -3.66 -14.74 28.14
C GLU A 43 -2.21 -15.23 28.27
N THR A 44 -1.48 -15.33 27.16
CA THR A 44 -0.11 -15.88 27.15
C THR A 44 0.97 -14.82 27.32
N ASP A 45 0.78 -13.64 26.72
CA ASP A 45 1.80 -12.60 26.63
C ASP A 45 1.44 -11.33 27.41
N GLY A 46 0.21 -11.21 27.91
CA GLY A 46 -0.28 -10.04 28.64
C GLY A 46 -0.68 -8.86 27.75
N TYR A 47 -0.70 -9.04 26.42
CA TYR A 47 -1.17 -8.03 25.45
C TYR A 47 -1.50 -8.66 24.10
N THR A 48 -2.39 -7.99 23.35
CA THR A 48 -2.77 -8.41 22.00
C THR A 48 -1.93 -7.72 20.94
N ALA A 49 -1.25 -8.50 20.10
CA ALA A 49 -0.45 -7.98 18.98
C ALA A 49 -0.26 -9.01 17.87
N VAL A 50 -0.07 -8.50 16.65
CA VAL A 50 0.36 -9.30 15.50
C VAL A 50 1.83 -9.02 15.23
N GLN A 51 2.62 -10.09 15.15
CA GLN A 51 4.02 -10.02 14.74
C GLN A 51 4.12 -10.26 13.23
N LEU A 52 4.63 -9.25 12.53
CA LEU A 52 4.81 -9.28 11.08
C LEU A 52 6.28 -9.43 10.72
N GLY A 53 6.52 -10.14 9.63
CA GLY A 53 7.84 -10.33 9.04
C GLY A 53 7.86 -9.91 7.57
N ALA A 54 8.87 -9.13 7.18
CA ALA A 54 9.06 -8.65 5.82
C ALA A 54 10.47 -8.96 5.28
N GLY A 55 10.53 -9.12 3.97
CA GLY A 55 11.72 -9.41 3.17
C GLY A 55 12.26 -10.81 3.38
N GLU A 56 13.09 -11.27 2.44
CA GLU A 56 13.68 -12.60 2.47
C GLU A 56 15.07 -12.60 3.12
N ALA A 57 15.32 -13.59 3.99
CA ALA A 57 16.62 -13.86 4.59
C ALA A 57 17.05 -15.32 4.31
N LYS A 58 18.32 -15.50 3.94
CA LYS A 58 18.89 -16.84 3.74
C LYS A 58 18.95 -17.58 5.07
N ALA A 59 18.49 -18.84 5.11
CA ALA A 59 18.48 -19.65 6.33
C ALA A 59 19.85 -19.75 7.03
N LYS A 60 20.96 -19.77 6.27
CA LYS A 60 22.34 -19.77 6.80
C LYS A 60 22.71 -18.48 7.55
N ARG A 61 22.09 -17.34 7.23
CA ARG A 61 22.31 -16.05 7.89
C ARG A 61 21.33 -15.78 9.04
N THR A 62 20.39 -16.68 9.26
CA THR A 62 19.41 -16.61 10.34
C THR A 62 19.89 -17.45 11.51
N THR A 63 19.77 -16.91 12.74
CA THR A 63 20.15 -17.63 13.97
C THR A 63 19.23 -18.84 14.20
N ALA A 64 19.71 -19.84 14.94
CA ALA A 64 18.94 -21.06 15.20
C ALA A 64 17.59 -20.78 15.89
N ALA A 65 17.58 -19.87 16.88
CA ALA A 65 16.36 -19.48 17.59
C ALA A 65 15.30 -18.88 16.63
N LEU A 66 15.70 -17.95 15.76
CA LEU A 66 14.79 -17.37 14.77
C LEU A 66 14.33 -18.39 13.74
N ARG A 67 15.20 -19.34 13.35
CA ARG A 67 14.82 -20.41 12.43
C ARG A 67 13.73 -21.32 13.02
N GLY A 68 13.86 -21.70 14.28
CA GLY A 68 12.82 -22.46 14.98
C GLY A 68 11.51 -21.68 15.09
N HIS A 69 11.60 -20.37 15.36
CA HIS A 69 10.44 -19.48 15.41
C HIS A 69 9.70 -19.41 14.07
N PHE A 70 10.41 -19.23 12.96
CA PHE A 70 9.81 -19.22 11.62
C PHE A 70 9.29 -20.61 11.19
N ALA A 71 9.96 -21.69 11.60
CA ALA A 71 9.53 -23.05 11.31
C ALA A 71 8.21 -23.41 12.00
N LYS A 72 8.01 -22.98 13.26
CA LYS A 72 6.74 -23.16 13.98
C LYS A 72 5.58 -22.49 13.25
N ALA A 73 5.83 -21.35 12.62
CA ALA A 73 4.85 -20.61 11.83
C ALA A 73 4.68 -21.14 10.40
N ASN A 74 5.50 -22.10 9.96
CA ASN A 74 5.62 -22.55 8.57
C ASN A 74 5.91 -21.40 7.57
N VAL A 75 6.69 -20.40 8.00
CA VAL A 75 7.02 -19.20 7.23
C VAL A 75 8.50 -19.20 6.83
N ALA A 76 8.81 -18.73 5.63
CA ALA A 76 10.20 -18.54 5.19
C ALA A 76 10.93 -17.49 6.07
N PRO A 77 12.22 -17.64 6.37
CA PRO A 77 12.94 -16.71 7.24
C PRO A 77 12.87 -15.26 6.73
N LYS A 78 12.40 -14.35 7.59
CA LYS A 78 12.18 -12.95 7.23
C LYS A 78 13.36 -12.06 7.62
N ARG A 79 13.59 -10.98 6.85
CA ARG A 79 14.70 -10.04 7.08
C ARG A 79 14.42 -9.11 8.26
N LYS A 80 13.19 -8.62 8.37
CA LYS A 80 12.78 -7.68 9.41
C LYS A 80 11.51 -8.16 10.05
N VAL A 81 11.49 -8.18 11.38
CA VAL A 81 10.31 -8.51 12.19
C VAL A 81 9.94 -7.28 13.02
N ALA A 82 8.65 -7.01 13.15
CA ALA A 82 8.11 -5.98 14.02
C ALA A 82 6.72 -6.38 14.52
N GLU A 83 6.35 -5.86 15.68
CA GLU A 83 5.06 -6.13 16.31
C GLU A 83 4.16 -4.90 16.25
N PHE A 84 2.87 -5.15 16.03
CA PHE A 84 1.82 -4.16 16.01
C PHE A 84 0.78 -4.57 17.03
N ARG A 85 0.52 -3.70 18.01
CA ARG A 85 -0.63 -3.87 18.89
C ARG A 85 -1.89 -3.79 18.05
N VAL A 86 -2.85 -4.66 18.33
CA VAL A 86 -4.15 -4.70 17.65
C VAL A 86 -5.24 -4.97 18.68
N ALA A 87 -6.49 -4.68 18.33
CA ALA A 87 -7.65 -5.16 19.07
C ALA A 87 -7.81 -6.68 18.85
N GLU A 88 -8.42 -7.37 19.81
CA GLU A 88 -8.61 -8.84 19.78
C GLU A 88 -9.44 -9.30 18.57
N GLU A 89 -10.42 -8.49 18.17
CA GLU A 89 -11.23 -8.67 16.96
C GLU A 89 -10.44 -8.55 15.64
N ASN A 90 -9.24 -7.97 15.67
CA ASN A 90 -8.40 -7.72 14.49
C ASN A 90 -7.15 -8.61 14.44
N LEU A 91 -7.18 -9.76 15.10
CA LEU A 91 -6.14 -10.77 14.96
C LEU A 91 -6.18 -11.39 13.57
N ILE A 92 -5.00 -11.66 13.01
CA ILE A 92 -4.82 -12.22 11.68
C ILE A 92 -4.09 -13.55 11.83
N GLU A 93 -4.58 -14.57 11.15
CA GLU A 93 -4.01 -15.91 11.16
C GLU A 93 -2.52 -15.95 10.77
N VAL A 94 -1.77 -16.85 11.42
CA VAL A 94 -0.34 -17.02 11.15
C VAL A 94 -0.15 -17.58 9.74
N GLY A 95 0.80 -17.01 8.99
CA GLY A 95 1.07 -17.40 7.61
C GLY A 95 0.36 -16.55 6.56
N GLU A 96 -0.60 -15.71 6.94
CA GLU A 96 -1.27 -14.81 6.00
C GLU A 96 -0.36 -13.69 5.48
N GLU A 97 -0.53 -13.33 4.21
CA GLU A 97 0.23 -12.25 3.55
C GLU A 97 -0.62 -10.98 3.41
N ILE A 98 -0.08 -9.84 3.82
CA ILE A 98 -0.76 -8.53 3.75
C ILE A 98 -0.31 -7.78 2.49
N THR A 99 -1.28 -7.29 1.72
CA THR A 99 -1.08 -6.58 0.46
C THR A 99 -1.01 -5.06 0.64
N ALA A 100 -0.57 -4.34 -0.42
CA ALA A 100 -0.45 -2.88 -0.39
C ALA A 100 -1.82 -2.15 -0.29
N ASN A 101 -2.91 -2.81 -0.71
CA ASN A 101 -4.28 -2.31 -0.61
C ASN A 101 -4.79 -2.18 0.84
N HIS A 102 -3.98 -2.59 1.83
CA HIS A 102 -4.30 -2.36 3.24
C HIS A 102 -4.48 -0.85 3.56
N TYR A 103 -3.82 0.00 2.79
CA TYR A 103 -4.08 1.44 2.74
C TYR A 103 -4.71 1.82 1.41
N PHE A 104 -5.51 2.88 1.41
CA PHE A 104 -6.16 3.40 0.21
C PHE A 104 -5.78 4.86 -0.02
N GLU A 105 -6.10 5.37 -1.21
CA GLU A 105 -5.75 6.73 -1.62
C GLU A 105 -6.47 7.79 -0.77
N GLY A 106 -5.74 8.82 -0.35
CA GLY A 106 -6.25 9.88 0.53
C GLY A 106 -6.14 9.57 2.03
N GLN A 107 -5.86 8.33 2.43
CA GLN A 107 -5.69 7.96 3.83
C GLN A 107 -4.45 8.62 4.47
N PHE A 108 -4.55 8.97 5.76
CA PHE A 108 -3.40 9.46 6.53
C PHE A 108 -2.73 8.36 7.34
N VAL A 109 -1.40 8.32 7.29
CA VAL A 109 -0.56 7.31 7.95
C VAL A 109 0.58 7.95 8.74
N ASP A 110 1.01 7.26 9.79
CA ASP A 110 2.20 7.55 10.58
C ASP A 110 3.31 6.57 10.22
N ILE A 111 4.49 7.08 9.88
CA ILE A 111 5.62 6.27 9.43
C ILE A 111 6.79 6.41 10.40
N ALA A 112 7.18 5.29 10.99
CA ALA A 112 8.33 5.21 11.88
C ALA A 112 9.50 4.48 11.23
N GLY A 113 10.70 5.03 11.39
CA GLY A 113 11.92 4.49 10.82
C GLY A 113 13.15 4.96 11.58
N THR A 114 14.29 4.38 11.25
CA THR A 114 15.58 4.84 11.79
C THR A 114 16.09 6.01 10.97
N SER A 115 16.29 7.15 11.61
CA SER A 115 16.85 8.36 10.97
C SER A 115 18.27 8.13 10.45
N ILE A 116 18.66 8.90 9.42
CA ILE A 116 20.01 8.83 8.84
C ILE A 116 21.03 9.25 9.89
N GLY A 117 22.00 8.38 10.18
CA GLY A 117 23.13 8.67 11.05
C GLY A 117 24.04 9.72 10.43
N LYS A 118 24.39 10.74 11.22
CA LYS A 118 25.33 11.82 10.83
C LYS A 118 26.63 11.78 11.65
N GLY A 119 26.85 10.69 12.41
CA GLY A 119 28.01 10.50 13.27
C GLY A 119 28.04 11.48 14.45
N PHE A 120 29.25 11.81 14.93
CA PHE A 120 29.45 12.82 15.95
C PHE A 120 29.27 14.22 15.36
N ALA A 121 28.21 14.92 15.79
CA ALA A 121 27.87 16.25 15.31
C ALA A 121 28.16 17.33 16.38
N GLY A 122 28.80 18.42 15.96
CA GLY A 122 28.99 19.62 16.79
C GLY A 122 27.67 20.32 17.16
N ALA A 123 27.72 21.22 18.13
CA ALA A 123 26.53 21.87 18.71
C ALA A 123 25.68 22.62 17.66
N MET A 124 26.32 23.30 16.70
CA MET A 124 25.62 24.00 15.62
C MET A 124 24.81 23.04 14.73
N LYS A 125 25.38 21.92 14.30
CA LYS A 125 24.68 20.95 13.42
C LYS A 125 23.62 20.14 14.17
N ARG A 126 23.85 19.87 15.45
CA ARG A 126 22.97 19.03 16.29
C ARG A 126 21.77 19.80 16.84
N HIS A 127 21.96 21.07 17.20
CA HIS A 127 20.96 21.88 17.93
C HIS A 127 20.67 23.24 17.27
N ASN A 128 21.21 23.51 16.07
CA ASN A 128 21.03 24.76 15.33
C ASN A 128 21.50 26.02 16.11
N PHE A 129 22.58 25.91 16.89
CA PHE A 129 23.18 27.06 17.58
C PHE A 129 23.82 28.06 16.59
N GLY A 130 23.75 29.36 16.92
CA GLY A 130 24.19 30.46 16.03
C GLY A 130 25.71 30.63 15.86
N GLY A 131 26.53 30.08 16.74
CA GLY A 131 28.00 30.25 16.71
C GLY A 131 28.45 31.65 17.14
N LEU A 132 29.74 31.93 17.00
CA LEU A 132 30.35 33.25 17.25
C LEU A 132 30.66 33.98 15.94
N ARG A 133 30.99 35.27 16.03
CA ARG A 133 31.40 36.08 14.87
C ARG A 133 32.60 35.45 14.16
N ALA A 134 32.65 35.59 12.84
CA ALA A 134 33.77 35.14 12.01
C ALA A 134 34.99 36.09 12.07
N THR A 135 34.75 37.36 12.40
CA THR A 135 35.74 38.44 12.45
C THR A 135 35.68 39.17 13.80
N HIS A 136 36.40 40.29 13.94
CA HIS A 136 36.47 41.12 15.15
C HIS A 136 37.08 40.40 16.37
N GLY A 137 38.23 39.74 16.17
CA GLY A 137 39.07 39.25 17.26
C GLY A 137 38.65 37.90 17.88
N VAL A 138 37.69 37.18 17.29
CA VAL A 138 37.33 35.82 17.74
C VAL A 138 38.47 34.86 17.43
N SER A 139 39.11 34.31 18.46
CA SER A 139 40.18 33.32 18.33
C SER A 139 39.61 31.89 18.47
N ILE A 140 39.67 31.10 17.39
CA ILE A 140 39.44 29.63 17.33
C ILE A 140 37.99 29.17 17.67
N SER A 141 37.17 30.02 18.29
CA SER A 141 35.89 29.66 18.91
C SER A 141 34.65 29.86 18.03
N HIS A 142 34.82 30.14 16.74
CA HIS A 142 33.76 30.41 15.76
C HIS A 142 32.57 29.44 15.81
N ARG A 143 32.85 28.14 16.03
CA ARG A 143 31.85 27.06 16.09
C ARG A 143 31.71 26.43 17.47
N SER A 144 32.25 27.08 18.50
CA SER A 144 32.15 26.61 19.88
C SER A 144 30.70 26.64 20.38
N HIS A 145 30.41 25.90 21.44
CA HIS A 145 29.05 25.81 22.01
C HIS A 145 28.70 26.97 22.96
N GLY A 146 29.64 27.89 23.22
CA GLY A 146 29.47 28.98 24.19
C GLY A 146 29.44 28.51 25.65
N SER A 147 28.89 29.32 26.55
CA SER A 147 28.81 28.97 27.97
C SER A 147 27.88 27.77 28.25
N THR A 148 28.32 26.85 29.11
CA THR A 148 27.56 25.65 29.50
C THR A 148 26.76 25.84 30.78
N GLY A 149 27.17 26.75 31.67
CA GLY A 149 26.58 26.95 33.00
C GLY A 149 26.88 28.33 33.60
N GLN A 150 26.40 28.52 34.83
CA GLN A 150 26.69 29.72 35.65
C GLN A 150 27.97 29.51 36.48
N CYS A 151 28.40 30.54 37.21
CA CYS A 151 29.57 30.52 38.08
C CYS A 151 29.32 29.72 39.38
N GLN A 152 29.17 30.37 40.54
CA GLN A 152 29.13 29.70 41.84
C GLN A 152 27.87 28.85 42.04
N ASP A 153 26.69 29.44 41.85
CA ASP A 153 25.42 28.73 41.97
C ASP A 153 24.82 28.52 40.58
N PRO A 154 24.60 27.26 40.12
CA PRO A 154 24.53 25.98 40.84
C PRO A 154 25.81 25.12 40.81
N GLY A 155 26.96 25.67 40.37
CA GLY A 155 28.26 24.96 40.37
C GLY A 155 28.33 23.69 39.51
N LYS A 156 27.37 23.48 38.60
CA LYS A 156 27.28 22.29 37.76
C LYS A 156 26.56 22.56 36.44
N VAL A 157 26.77 21.69 35.46
CA VAL A 157 25.97 21.66 34.23
C VAL A 157 24.70 20.83 34.45
N PHE A 158 23.54 21.39 34.12
CA PHE A 158 22.26 20.67 34.23
C PHE A 158 22.18 19.47 33.28
N LYS A 159 21.48 18.41 33.73
CA LYS A 159 21.16 17.25 32.88
C LYS A 159 20.30 17.68 31.69
N GLY A 160 20.53 17.08 30.54
CA GLY A 160 19.83 17.44 29.30
C GLY A 160 20.35 18.72 28.62
N LYS A 161 21.43 19.34 29.12
CA LYS A 161 22.08 20.45 28.43
C LYS A 161 22.49 20.02 27.01
N LYS A 162 22.09 20.84 26.03
CA LYS A 162 22.38 20.63 24.62
C LYS A 162 23.88 20.79 24.33
N MET A 163 24.54 19.69 23.96
CA MET A 163 25.97 19.63 23.63
C MET A 163 26.20 18.86 22.31
N ALA A 164 27.45 18.84 21.82
CA ALA A 164 27.86 17.97 20.73
C ALA A 164 27.65 16.48 21.07
N GLY A 165 27.55 15.63 20.05
CA GLY A 165 27.36 14.19 20.26
C GLY A 165 26.82 13.48 19.03
N HIS A 166 26.55 12.18 19.17
CA HIS A 166 26.00 11.38 18.08
C HIS A 166 24.62 11.92 17.64
N LEU A 167 24.46 12.12 16.33
CA LEU A 167 23.24 12.64 15.70
C LEU A 167 22.70 11.63 14.69
N GLY A 168 21.41 11.34 14.78
CA GLY A 168 20.74 10.36 13.91
C GLY A 168 20.89 8.92 14.43
N ALA A 169 20.57 7.95 13.57
CA ALA A 169 20.45 6.52 13.92
C ALA A 169 19.44 6.22 15.06
N VAL A 170 18.57 7.17 15.37
CA VAL A 170 17.48 7.03 16.33
C VAL A 170 16.17 6.79 15.61
N ARG A 171 15.29 6.02 16.25
CA ARG A 171 13.93 5.78 15.77
C ARG A 171 13.11 7.07 15.88
N VAL A 172 12.54 7.49 14.76
CA VAL A 172 11.69 8.68 14.67
C VAL A 172 10.41 8.34 13.92
N THR A 173 9.33 9.02 14.25
CA THR A 173 8.04 8.88 13.58
C THR A 173 7.68 10.20 12.91
N THR A 174 7.38 10.14 11.62
CA THR A 174 6.78 11.24 10.87
C THR A 174 5.29 10.99 10.79
N GLN A 175 4.50 11.94 11.28
CA GLN A 175 3.07 11.78 11.43
C GLN A 175 2.29 12.46 10.30
N ASN A 176 1.03 12.03 10.12
CA ASN A 176 0.06 12.65 9.21
C ASN A 176 0.52 12.73 7.75
N LEU A 177 1.18 11.68 7.26
CA LEU A 177 1.56 11.59 5.86
C LEU A 177 0.39 11.04 5.04
N GLN A 178 0.08 11.67 3.90
CA GLN A 178 -1.03 11.25 3.05
C GLN A 178 -0.58 10.17 2.06
N VAL A 179 -1.36 9.10 1.94
CA VAL A 179 -1.22 8.12 0.86
C VAL A 179 -1.80 8.72 -0.41
N VAL A 180 -1.00 8.81 -1.46
CA VAL A 180 -1.40 9.43 -2.74
C VAL A 180 -1.91 8.38 -3.71
N LYS A 181 -1.21 7.24 -3.79
CA LYS A 181 -1.52 6.15 -4.70
C LYS A 181 -1.03 4.83 -4.12
N THR A 182 -1.78 3.76 -4.38
CA THR A 182 -1.37 2.37 -4.08
C THR A 182 -1.34 1.55 -5.36
N ASP A 183 -0.41 0.59 -5.43
CA ASP A 183 -0.26 -0.34 -6.54
C ASP A 183 -0.14 -1.75 -5.94
N ALA A 184 -1.22 -2.53 -6.08
CA ALA A 184 -1.34 -3.86 -5.47
C ALA A 184 -0.41 -4.87 -6.14
N ASP A 185 -0.33 -4.84 -7.46
CA ASP A 185 0.42 -5.80 -8.28
C ASP A 185 1.92 -5.74 -7.97
N ARG A 186 2.44 -4.53 -7.78
CA ARG A 186 3.85 -4.30 -7.42
C ARG A 186 4.08 -4.22 -5.92
N GLY A 187 3.02 -4.23 -5.11
CA GLY A 187 3.07 -4.08 -3.66
C GLY A 187 3.64 -2.71 -3.23
N LEU A 188 3.30 -1.63 -3.93
CA LEU A 188 3.83 -0.29 -3.67
C LEU A 188 2.79 0.62 -3.00
N ILE A 189 3.28 1.43 -2.07
CA ILE A 189 2.53 2.50 -1.40
C ILE A 189 3.28 3.80 -1.65
N MET A 190 2.61 4.77 -2.27
CA MET A 190 3.17 6.09 -2.57
C MET A 190 2.65 7.10 -1.58
N VAL A 191 3.55 7.64 -0.76
CA VAL A 191 3.22 8.55 0.34
C VAL A 191 3.74 9.95 0.05
N LYS A 192 2.92 10.97 0.26
CA LYS A 192 3.29 12.37 0.08
C LYS A 192 4.39 12.79 1.06
N GLY A 193 5.47 13.36 0.55
CA GLY A 193 6.55 13.94 1.34
C GLY A 193 7.66 12.96 1.73
N SER A 194 8.38 13.28 2.81
CA SER A 194 9.60 12.60 3.21
C SER A 194 9.38 11.57 4.31
N VAL A 195 9.98 10.40 4.13
CA VAL A 195 10.01 9.32 5.12
C VAL A 195 11.38 9.24 5.81
N PRO A 196 11.46 8.96 7.12
CA PRO A 196 12.73 8.83 7.82
C PRO A 196 13.59 7.67 7.30
N GLY A 197 14.90 7.91 7.27
CA GLY A 197 15.91 6.90 6.89
C GLY A 197 16.37 6.98 5.43
N ALA A 198 17.43 6.23 5.15
CA ALA A 198 18.03 6.14 3.82
C ALA A 198 17.21 5.23 2.87
N LYS A 199 17.47 5.33 1.56
CA LYS A 199 16.95 4.40 0.56
C LYS A 199 17.39 2.97 0.89
N GLY A 200 16.49 2.00 0.75
CA GLY A 200 16.65 0.61 1.12
C GLY A 200 16.39 0.30 2.60
N GLY A 201 16.17 1.33 3.43
CA GLY A 201 15.84 1.17 4.84
C GLY A 201 14.43 0.62 5.06
N TRP A 202 14.24 -0.08 6.17
CA TRP A 202 12.94 -0.59 6.60
C TRP A 202 12.22 0.45 7.46
N VAL A 203 10.92 0.59 7.21
CA VAL A 203 10.02 1.48 7.94
C VAL A 203 8.76 0.71 8.33
N THR A 204 8.13 1.15 9.41
CA THR A 204 6.83 0.65 9.85
C THR A 204 5.80 1.73 9.60
N VAL A 205 4.73 1.39 8.89
CA VAL A 205 3.60 2.27 8.58
C VAL A 205 2.43 1.85 9.47
N LYS A 206 1.74 2.83 10.04
CA LYS A 206 0.54 2.66 10.88
C LYS A 206 -0.50 3.68 10.46
N ASP A 207 -1.76 3.45 10.81
CA ASP A 207 -2.79 4.48 10.69
C ASP A 207 -2.42 5.71 11.52
N ALA A 208 -2.78 6.90 11.04
CA ALA A 208 -2.44 8.14 11.72
C ALA A 208 -3.18 8.29 13.04
N VAL A 209 -2.44 8.55 14.13
CA VAL A 209 -3.04 8.68 15.47
C VAL A 209 -3.84 9.97 15.63
N LYS A 210 -3.49 11.02 14.87
CA LYS A 210 -4.03 12.38 15.04
C LYS A 210 -5.14 12.75 14.05
N LYS A 211 -5.46 11.87 13.10
CA LYS A 211 -6.49 12.10 12.08
C LYS A 211 -7.64 11.12 12.30
N PRO A 212 -8.89 11.54 12.04
CA PRO A 212 -10.03 10.65 12.14
C PRO A 212 -9.87 9.50 11.14
N LEU A 213 -10.30 8.33 11.58
CA LEU A 213 -10.39 7.15 10.73
C LEU A 213 -11.52 7.37 9.72
N SER A 214 -11.24 7.06 8.46
CA SER A 214 -12.22 7.07 7.37
C SER A 214 -13.07 5.79 7.39
N GLU A 215 -14.24 5.85 6.77
CA GLU A 215 -15.17 4.71 6.71
C GLU A 215 -14.67 3.55 5.82
N ASN A 216 -13.86 3.86 4.80
CA ASN A 216 -13.34 2.88 3.82
C ASN A 216 -12.18 2.01 4.34
N ILE A 217 -12.01 1.88 5.65
CA ILE A 217 -10.90 1.14 6.24
C ILE A 217 -11.20 -0.36 6.22
N ILE A 218 -10.26 -1.12 5.67
CA ILE A 218 -10.33 -2.58 5.62
C ILE A 218 -9.88 -3.15 6.97
N TYR A 219 -10.77 -3.93 7.59
CA TYR A 219 -10.51 -4.73 8.79
C TYR A 219 -10.66 -6.23 8.47
N PRO A 220 -9.84 -7.11 9.08
CA PRO A 220 -8.68 -6.82 9.93
C PRO A 220 -7.45 -6.33 9.14
N ALA A 221 -7.28 -6.81 7.89
CA ALA A 221 -6.29 -6.31 6.92
C ALA A 221 -6.67 -6.70 5.49
N ALA A 222 -5.98 -6.13 4.49
CA ALA A 222 -6.12 -6.55 3.10
C ALA A 222 -5.26 -7.80 2.86
N LEU A 223 -5.86 -8.97 3.07
CA LEU A 223 -5.19 -10.27 2.95
C LEU A 223 -5.09 -10.68 1.49
N LYS A 224 -3.96 -11.30 1.14
CA LYS A 224 -3.74 -11.82 -0.22
C LYS A 224 -4.64 -13.01 -0.53
N SER A 225 -4.89 -13.88 0.44
CA SER A 225 -5.83 -15.00 0.31
C SER A 225 -7.25 -14.51 -0.03
N ALA A 226 -7.71 -13.46 0.66
CA ALA A 226 -8.99 -12.83 0.40
C ALA A 226 -9.04 -12.15 -0.98
N ALA A 227 -7.94 -11.51 -1.41
CA ALA A 227 -7.84 -10.90 -2.73
C ALA A 227 -7.84 -11.96 -3.86
N GLU A 228 -7.14 -13.07 -3.68
CA GLU A 228 -7.12 -14.20 -4.61
C GLU A 228 -8.49 -14.91 -4.68
N ALA A 229 -9.17 -15.07 -3.54
CA ALA A 229 -10.53 -15.60 -3.51
C ALA A 229 -11.53 -14.66 -4.21
N ALA A 230 -11.41 -13.35 -3.99
CA ALA A 230 -12.23 -12.35 -4.66
C ALA A 230 -11.96 -12.31 -6.18
N ALA A 231 -10.69 -12.43 -6.60
CA ALA A 231 -10.33 -12.50 -8.00
C ALA A 231 -10.91 -13.74 -8.69
N LYS A 232 -10.83 -14.92 -8.04
CA LYS A 232 -11.46 -16.15 -8.55
C LYS A 232 -12.97 -16.02 -8.65
N ALA A 233 -13.62 -15.48 -7.62
CA ALA A 233 -15.06 -15.25 -7.64
C ALA A 233 -15.48 -14.23 -8.72
N ALA A 234 -14.66 -13.20 -8.95
CA ALA A 234 -14.91 -12.22 -10.01
C ALA A 234 -14.71 -12.81 -11.41
N GLU A 235 -13.72 -13.68 -11.60
CA GLU A 235 -13.49 -14.41 -12.85
C GLU A 235 -14.62 -15.41 -13.12
N GLU A 236 -15.08 -16.14 -12.10
CA GLU A 236 -16.24 -17.03 -12.18
C GLU A 236 -17.54 -16.27 -12.48
N ALA A 237 -17.75 -15.10 -11.85
CA ALA A 237 -18.89 -14.24 -12.13
C ALA A 237 -18.81 -13.60 -13.52
N ALA A 238 -17.63 -13.21 -13.98
CA ALA A 238 -17.42 -12.70 -15.33
C ALA A 238 -17.61 -13.79 -16.40
N ALA A 239 -17.17 -15.03 -16.11
CA ALA A 239 -17.42 -16.18 -16.97
C ALA A 239 -18.91 -16.56 -17.01
N ALA A 240 -19.61 -16.48 -15.88
CA ALA A 240 -21.07 -16.69 -15.82
C ALA A 240 -21.83 -15.60 -16.58
N ALA A 241 -21.46 -14.32 -16.41
CA ALA A 241 -22.05 -13.21 -17.13
C ALA A 241 -21.75 -13.26 -18.64
N ALA A 242 -20.56 -13.71 -19.04
CA ALA A 242 -20.21 -13.92 -20.44
C ALA A 242 -21.00 -15.10 -21.05
N ALA A 243 -21.20 -16.18 -20.29
CA ALA A 243 -22.02 -17.32 -20.72
C ALA A 243 -23.50 -16.96 -20.83
N GLU A 244 -24.04 -16.17 -19.91
CA GLU A 244 -25.41 -15.63 -20.00
C GLU A 244 -25.55 -14.66 -21.18
N ALA A 245 -24.58 -13.78 -21.42
CA ALA A 245 -24.60 -12.89 -22.58
C ALA A 245 -24.49 -13.64 -23.91
N GLU A 246 -23.69 -14.71 -23.99
CA GLU A 246 -23.61 -15.55 -25.20
C GLU A 246 -24.89 -16.36 -25.42
N ALA A 247 -25.53 -16.85 -24.36
CA ALA A 247 -26.82 -17.54 -24.43
C ALA A 247 -27.95 -16.59 -24.85
N GLU A 248 -27.96 -15.36 -24.33
CA GLU A 248 -28.92 -14.33 -24.72
C GLU A 248 -28.70 -13.86 -26.17
N ALA A 249 -27.44 -13.74 -26.61
CA ALA A 249 -27.11 -13.45 -28.01
C ALA A 249 -27.56 -14.57 -28.97
N LYS A 250 -27.41 -15.85 -28.58
CA LYS A 250 -27.93 -16.99 -29.37
C LYS A 250 -29.44 -16.99 -29.43
N ARG A 251 -30.13 -16.73 -28.32
CA ARG A 251 -31.61 -16.62 -28.28
C ARG A 251 -32.12 -15.50 -29.20
N LEU A 252 -31.49 -14.32 -29.15
CA LEU A 252 -31.82 -13.19 -30.02
C LEU A 252 -31.53 -13.49 -31.50
N ALA A 253 -30.44 -14.21 -31.79
CA ALA A 253 -30.12 -14.62 -33.16
C ALA A 253 -31.12 -15.67 -33.69
N GLU A 254 -31.58 -16.60 -32.86
CA GLU A 254 -32.63 -17.56 -33.22
C GLU A 254 -33.99 -16.88 -33.42
N GLU A 255 -34.35 -15.90 -32.59
CA GLU A 255 -35.56 -15.08 -32.76
C GLU A 255 -35.50 -14.23 -34.04
N GLN A 256 -34.35 -13.63 -34.35
CA GLN A 256 -34.16 -12.88 -35.59
C GLN A 256 -34.19 -13.80 -36.82
N ALA A 257 -33.58 -14.98 -36.76
CA ALA A 257 -33.64 -15.95 -37.84
C ALA A 257 -35.07 -16.50 -38.04
N ALA A 258 -35.85 -16.65 -36.97
CA ALA A 258 -37.26 -17.03 -37.05
C ALA A 258 -38.13 -15.92 -37.67
N GLN A 259 -37.84 -14.65 -37.33
CA GLN A 259 -38.51 -13.49 -37.93
C GLN A 259 -38.14 -13.31 -39.40
N GLU A 260 -36.87 -13.51 -39.79
CA GLU A 260 -36.44 -13.48 -41.19
C GLU A 260 -37.02 -14.65 -41.98
N ALA A 261 -37.10 -15.85 -41.41
CA ALA A 261 -37.76 -17.00 -42.04
C ALA A 261 -39.28 -16.79 -42.20
N ALA A 262 -39.93 -16.12 -41.24
CA ALA A 262 -41.33 -15.72 -41.35
C ALA A 262 -41.54 -14.64 -42.42
N ALA A 263 -40.65 -13.65 -42.49
CA ALA A 263 -40.67 -12.60 -43.51
C ALA A 263 -40.37 -13.14 -44.91
N LEU A 264 -39.48 -14.15 -45.04
CA LEU A 264 -39.23 -14.86 -46.29
C LEU A 264 -40.42 -15.70 -46.73
N LYS A 265 -41.16 -16.31 -45.80
CA LYS A 265 -42.42 -16.99 -46.11
C LYS A 265 -43.52 -16.04 -46.54
N GLU A 266 -43.67 -14.88 -45.88
CA GLU A 266 -44.60 -13.83 -46.33
C GLU A 266 -44.17 -13.23 -47.69
N ALA A 267 -42.87 -13.13 -47.96
CA ALA A 267 -42.34 -12.71 -49.26
C ALA A 267 -42.56 -13.77 -50.36
N GLU A 268 -42.41 -15.07 -50.05
CA GLU A 268 -42.72 -16.16 -50.98
C GLU A 268 -44.23 -16.26 -51.24
N GLU A 269 -45.08 -16.11 -50.22
CA GLU A 269 -46.54 -16.07 -50.37
C GLU A 269 -47.01 -14.85 -51.19
N SER A 270 -46.31 -13.71 -51.12
CA SER A 270 -46.60 -12.53 -51.95
C SER A 270 -46.06 -12.64 -53.38
N ILE A 271 -44.93 -13.32 -53.61
CA ILE A 271 -44.43 -13.65 -54.96
C ILE A 271 -45.30 -14.72 -55.64
N GLU A 272 -45.85 -15.67 -54.88
CA GLU A 272 -46.78 -16.69 -55.38
C GLU A 272 -48.17 -16.09 -55.68
N ALA A 273 -48.56 -15.02 -54.98
CA ALA A 273 -49.71 -14.18 -55.33
C ALA A 273 -49.47 -13.35 -56.62
N GLU A 274 -48.26 -12.82 -56.85
CA GLU A 274 -47.91 -12.11 -58.10
C GLU A 274 -47.77 -13.06 -59.31
N LYS A 275 -47.30 -14.30 -59.12
CA LYS A 275 -47.32 -15.34 -60.19
C LYS A 275 -48.73 -15.86 -60.51
N GLY A 276 -49.73 -15.53 -59.68
CA GLY A 276 -51.15 -15.73 -59.98
C GLY A 276 -51.74 -14.69 -60.94
N GLU A 277 -51.02 -13.60 -61.25
CA GLU A 277 -51.52 -12.51 -62.12
C GLU A 277 -50.84 -12.42 -63.50
N ASP A 278 -49.92 -13.32 -63.87
CA ASP A 278 -49.32 -13.33 -65.22
C ASP A 278 -49.50 -14.68 -65.94
N GLY A 279 -50.78 -15.07 -66.04
CA GLY A 279 -51.24 -16.28 -66.70
C GLY A 279 -52.52 -16.06 -67.51
N GLY A 280 -52.51 -15.11 -68.45
CA GLY A 280 -53.46 -15.10 -69.56
C GLY A 280 -53.82 -13.72 -70.12
N ASP A 281 -53.14 -13.31 -71.19
CA ASP A 281 -53.86 -12.82 -72.37
C ASP A 281 -53.03 -13.03 -73.65
N ALA A 282 -53.62 -13.74 -74.60
CA ALA A 282 -53.10 -13.90 -75.96
C ALA A 282 -53.92 -13.00 -76.88
N PRO A 283 -53.33 -12.09 -77.67
CA PRO A 283 -54.11 -11.34 -78.62
C PRO A 283 -54.29 -12.13 -79.92
N GLU A 284 -55.54 -12.47 -80.22
CA GLU A 284 -56.02 -12.72 -81.58
C GLU A 284 -55.78 -11.49 -82.48
N GLY A 285 -55.35 -11.71 -83.74
CA GLY A 285 -55.73 -10.83 -84.85
C GLY A 285 -54.66 -10.41 -85.87
N ASP A 286 -54.45 -11.27 -86.88
CA ASP A 286 -54.15 -11.03 -88.31
C ASP A 286 -53.24 -9.87 -88.78
N LYS A 287 -52.06 -10.24 -89.32
CA LYS A 287 -51.69 -10.10 -90.74
C LYS A 287 -50.40 -10.82 -91.09
#